data_AF-W4LHE6-F1
#
_entry.id   AF-W4LHE6-F1
#
_cell.length_a   1.000
_cell.length_b   1.000
_cell.length_c   1.000
_cell.angle_alpha   90.00
_cell.angle_beta   90.00
_cell.angle_gamma   90.00
#
_symmetry.space_group_name_H-M   'P 1'
#
loop_
_entity.id
_entity.type
_entity.pdbx_description
1 polymer ?
#
loop_
_entity_poly.entity_id
_entity_poly.type
_entity_poly.pdbx_seq_one_letter_code
_entity_poly.pdbx_strand_id
1 'polypeptide(L)'
;MSENTEQDWALSFDADDQYVDLGKQPAYKVELTLTVEAWIYVNYQRKWAGILSNVVDTLFSKSGYGLLLDGNSGIYFALKPNSVHHIEYLSSGIHTLGLNAWHHVAATYDGDQMRVYIDGTEQAARSIRASEIDYDPENDFAIGRYHDSHSSYYFPGQITEVRVWSIARPQADVKASMHDRLAGDEDGLVGYWPLNEGRGDTVVDHSGSDNQGMVHGATWKDDAIHLQPASTQDKPNWESRYQALQAELDKVKNELAEQKAQNGHLQEEVEQSQQALAEQQTQNNRLQEDLEQSQQALTAAQSECTSCQTRCDQLNRELSQIKQRLTTVQAEYTVLQTEYSRMQDEYTQVKQRLSRFRNGPMILKLRKNYYSVTYIRPRSQ
;
A
#
# COMPACT_ATOMS: atom_id res chain seq x y z
N MET A 1 -35.92 48.32 -40.76
CA MET A 1 -35.95 47.12 -39.90
C MET A 1 -35.05 47.45 -38.75
N SER A 2 -35.60 47.73 -37.57
CA SER A 2 -34.79 47.93 -36.37
C SER A 2 -34.20 46.57 -36.01
N GLU A 3 -32.89 46.43 -36.08
CA GLU A 3 -32.18 45.35 -35.41
C GLU A 3 -32.62 45.41 -33.94
N ASN A 4 -33.32 44.37 -33.49
CA ASN A 4 -33.59 44.17 -32.09
C ASN A 4 -32.24 43.78 -31.48
N THR A 5 -31.44 44.77 -31.08
CA THR A 5 -30.23 44.52 -30.30
C THR A 5 -30.70 43.95 -28.97
N GLU A 6 -30.64 42.62 -28.82
CA GLU A 6 -30.73 42.01 -27.50
C GLU A 6 -29.68 42.71 -26.63
N GLN A 7 -30.16 43.38 -25.59
CA GLN A 7 -29.31 44.03 -24.61
C GLN A 7 -28.85 42.95 -23.64
N ASP A 8 -27.55 42.77 -23.53
CA ASP A 8 -26.94 41.82 -22.60
C ASP A 8 -26.49 42.60 -21.38
N TRP A 9 -27.34 42.54 -20.35
CA TRP A 9 -27.10 43.23 -19.09
C TRP A 9 -26.22 42.38 -18.15
N ALA A 10 -25.40 43.07 -17.37
CA ALA A 10 -24.70 42.53 -16.21
C ALA A 10 -24.85 43.49 -15.03
N LEU A 11 -24.59 42.97 -13.83
CA LEU A 11 -24.55 43.78 -12.62
C LEU A 11 -23.11 44.21 -12.33
N SER A 12 -22.91 45.51 -12.17
CA SER A 12 -21.61 46.15 -11.95
C SER A 12 -21.42 46.54 -10.49
N PHE A 13 -20.25 46.20 -9.98
CA PHE A 13 -19.80 46.35 -8.60
C PHE A 13 -18.52 47.21 -8.54
N ASP A 14 -18.49 48.19 -7.63
CA ASP A 14 -17.40 49.15 -7.46
C ASP A 14 -16.37 48.77 -6.39
N ALA A 15 -16.56 47.62 -5.75
CA ALA A 15 -15.75 47.09 -4.65
C ALA A 15 -15.86 47.81 -3.30
N ASP A 16 -16.83 48.70 -3.09
CA ASP A 16 -16.95 49.40 -1.81
C ASP A 16 -18.04 48.83 -0.90
N ASP A 17 -19.30 48.84 -1.35
CA ASP A 17 -20.45 48.38 -0.55
C ASP A 17 -21.51 47.63 -1.35
N GLN A 18 -21.23 47.32 -2.61
CA GLN A 18 -22.20 46.81 -3.57
C GLN A 18 -22.26 45.28 -3.58
N TYR A 19 -23.46 44.70 -3.50
CA TYR A 19 -23.67 43.25 -3.52
C TYR A 19 -25.14 42.92 -3.83
N VAL A 20 -25.42 41.65 -4.08
CA VAL A 20 -26.79 41.12 -4.06
C VAL A 20 -26.95 40.23 -2.83
N ASP A 21 -27.98 40.49 -2.03
CA ASP A 21 -28.38 39.64 -0.91
C ASP A 21 -29.35 38.55 -1.40
N LEU A 22 -28.95 37.29 -1.27
CA LEU A 22 -29.81 36.13 -1.55
C LEU A 22 -30.36 35.50 -0.26
N GLY A 23 -30.00 36.04 0.91
CA GLY A 23 -30.41 35.58 2.22
C GLY A 23 -29.99 34.14 2.56
N LYS A 24 -30.71 33.54 3.50
CA LYS A 24 -30.54 32.16 3.97
C LYS A 24 -31.64 31.29 3.42
N GLN A 25 -31.26 30.24 2.70
CA GLN A 25 -32.21 29.27 2.15
C GLN A 25 -31.69 27.85 2.39
N PRO A 26 -32.57 26.89 2.77
CA PRO A 26 -32.19 25.49 2.86
C PRO A 26 -31.59 24.94 1.57
N ALA A 27 -32.05 25.45 0.41
CA ALA A 27 -31.58 25.05 -0.91
C ALA A 27 -30.07 25.27 -1.10
N TYR A 28 -29.47 26.27 -0.44
CA TYR A 28 -28.05 26.54 -0.55
C TYR A 28 -27.17 25.58 0.26
N LYS A 29 -27.76 24.76 1.15
CA LYS A 29 -27.06 23.79 2.00
C LYS A 29 -26.89 22.46 1.28
N VAL A 30 -26.12 22.46 0.19
CA VAL A 30 -25.80 21.25 -0.59
C VAL A 30 -24.82 20.37 0.18
N GLU A 31 -25.19 19.11 0.45
CA GLU A 31 -24.47 18.31 1.44
C GLU A 31 -23.17 17.68 0.91
N LEU A 32 -23.21 17.06 -0.28
CA LEU A 32 -22.12 16.17 -0.75
C LEU A 32 -21.46 16.63 -2.04
N THR A 33 -22.25 17.11 -3.00
CA THR A 33 -21.75 17.53 -4.31
C THR A 33 -22.21 18.94 -4.66
N LEU A 34 -21.37 19.68 -5.37
CA LEU A 34 -21.62 21.09 -5.65
C LEU A 34 -20.97 21.50 -6.97
N THR A 35 -21.66 22.38 -7.71
CA THR A 35 -21.03 23.24 -8.71
C THR A 35 -21.48 24.67 -8.50
N VAL A 36 -20.54 25.60 -8.53
CA VAL A 36 -20.80 27.04 -8.55
C VAL A 36 -20.11 27.65 -9.77
N GLU A 37 -20.81 28.50 -10.51
CA GLU A 37 -20.25 29.10 -11.72
C GLU A 37 -20.87 30.47 -12.02
N ALA A 38 -20.13 31.31 -12.74
CA ALA A 38 -20.55 32.64 -13.16
C ALA A 38 -19.70 33.13 -14.33
N TRP A 39 -20.23 34.05 -15.13
CA TRP A 39 -19.41 34.93 -15.96
C TRP A 39 -19.00 36.15 -15.15
N ILE A 40 -17.71 36.50 -15.22
CA ILE A 40 -17.17 37.65 -14.50
C ILE A 40 -16.29 38.52 -15.41
N TYR A 41 -16.33 39.82 -15.17
CA TYR A 41 -15.40 40.80 -15.72
C TYR A 41 -14.68 41.47 -14.54
N VAL A 42 -13.38 41.22 -14.37
CA VAL A 42 -12.61 41.72 -13.22
C VAL A 42 -11.77 42.94 -13.62
N ASN A 43 -12.00 44.09 -12.98
CA ASN A 43 -11.24 45.32 -13.24
C ASN A 43 -9.82 45.23 -12.65
N TYR A 44 -9.73 44.77 -11.41
CA TYR A 44 -8.48 44.55 -10.68
C TYR A 44 -8.65 43.44 -9.64
N GLN A 45 -7.54 42.86 -9.21
CA GLN A 45 -7.55 41.79 -8.22
C GLN A 45 -7.66 42.34 -6.80
N ARG A 46 -8.58 41.80 -6.02
CA ARG A 46 -8.69 42.04 -4.58
C ARG A 46 -8.86 40.70 -3.89
N LYS A 47 -7.85 40.29 -3.11
CA LYS A 47 -7.89 39.02 -2.40
C LYS A 47 -9.16 38.93 -1.55
N TRP A 48 -9.82 37.77 -1.63
CA TRP A 48 -11.07 37.43 -0.93
C TRP A 48 -12.32 38.18 -1.41
N ALA A 49 -12.24 39.04 -2.42
CA ALA A 49 -13.44 39.64 -2.98
C ALA A 49 -14.38 38.53 -3.49
N GLY A 50 -15.59 38.45 -2.94
CA GLY A 50 -16.51 37.38 -3.26
C GLY A 50 -17.17 37.60 -4.62
N ILE A 51 -17.16 36.56 -5.45
CA ILE A 51 -18.01 36.48 -6.65
C ILE A 51 -19.40 36.00 -6.21
N LEU A 52 -19.42 34.96 -5.38
CA LEU A 52 -20.58 34.23 -4.89
C LEU A 52 -20.15 33.52 -3.60
N SER A 53 -20.73 33.83 -2.44
CA SER A 53 -20.21 33.28 -1.17
C SER A 53 -21.22 33.28 -0.03
N ASN A 54 -21.29 32.16 0.69
CA ASN A 54 -21.84 32.09 2.05
C ASN A 54 -20.77 31.64 3.08
N VAL A 55 -19.49 31.74 2.72
CA VAL A 55 -18.40 31.34 3.60
C VAL A 55 -18.40 32.16 4.89
N VAL A 56 -18.17 31.49 6.01
CA VAL A 56 -17.72 32.09 7.26
C VAL A 56 -16.28 31.61 7.48
N ASP A 57 -15.33 32.51 7.68
CA ASP A 57 -13.96 32.15 8.05
C ASP A 57 -13.42 33.04 9.16
N THR A 58 -13.88 32.79 10.38
CA THR A 58 -13.43 33.50 11.57
C THR A 58 -12.49 32.61 12.40
N LEU A 59 -11.89 33.17 13.45
CA LEU A 59 -11.07 32.38 14.39
C LEU A 59 -11.84 31.21 15.03
N PHE A 60 -13.15 31.37 15.29
CA PHE A 60 -13.95 30.42 16.07
C PHE A 60 -14.98 29.64 15.25
N SER A 61 -15.41 30.17 14.12
CA SER A 61 -16.50 29.63 13.32
C SER A 61 -16.10 29.58 11.86
N LYS A 62 -16.35 28.44 11.21
CA LYS A 62 -16.05 28.21 9.81
C LYS A 62 -17.12 27.35 9.16
N SER A 63 -17.66 27.79 8.03
CA SER A 63 -18.75 27.12 7.33
C SER A 63 -18.87 27.62 5.89
N GLY A 64 -19.67 26.91 5.09
CA GLY A 64 -20.10 27.34 3.76
C GLY A 64 -19.09 27.09 2.65
N TYR A 65 -19.37 27.71 1.51
CA TYR A 65 -18.58 27.63 0.28
C TYR A 65 -18.68 28.93 -0.51
N GLY A 66 -17.78 29.12 -1.47
CA GLY A 66 -17.85 30.26 -2.37
C GLY A 66 -16.75 30.32 -3.41
N LEU A 67 -16.98 31.18 -4.40
CA LEU A 67 -16.00 31.63 -5.37
C LEU A 67 -15.52 33.04 -4.98
N LEU A 68 -14.21 33.21 -4.90
CA LEU A 68 -13.59 34.49 -4.53
C LEU A 68 -12.43 34.82 -5.47
N LEU A 69 -12.03 36.08 -5.54
CA LEU A 69 -10.76 36.45 -6.17
C LEU A 69 -9.58 36.08 -5.28
N ASP A 70 -8.50 35.59 -5.89
CA ASP A 70 -7.33 35.13 -5.13
C ASP A 70 -6.28 36.21 -4.84
N GLY A 71 -6.42 37.37 -5.47
CA GLY A 71 -5.48 38.49 -5.35
C GLY A 71 -4.27 38.40 -6.28
N ASN A 72 -4.13 37.31 -7.05
CA ASN A 72 -2.96 36.98 -7.89
C ASN A 72 -3.35 36.72 -9.36
N SER A 73 -4.43 37.33 -9.83
CA SER A 73 -4.99 37.11 -11.18
C SER A 73 -5.52 35.69 -11.36
N GLY A 74 -6.23 35.19 -10.36
CA GLY A 74 -6.97 33.93 -10.38
C GLY A 74 -8.21 34.01 -9.48
N ILE A 75 -8.76 32.84 -9.16
CA ILE A 75 -9.88 32.68 -8.22
C ILE A 75 -9.55 31.63 -7.16
N TYR A 76 -10.23 31.71 -6.03
CA TYR A 76 -10.35 30.66 -5.03
C TYR A 76 -11.71 29.99 -5.13
N PHE A 77 -11.70 28.66 -5.02
CA PHE A 77 -12.84 27.91 -4.50
C PHE A 77 -12.60 27.66 -3.01
N ALA A 78 -13.47 28.24 -2.18
CA ALA A 78 -13.50 28.03 -0.75
C ALA A 78 -14.61 27.03 -0.39
N LEU A 79 -14.31 26.08 0.48
CA LEU A 79 -15.28 25.10 0.97
C LEU A 79 -14.90 24.67 2.38
N LYS A 80 -15.86 24.60 3.31
CA LYS A 80 -15.67 24.00 4.63
C LYS A 80 -16.13 22.54 4.63
N PRO A 81 -15.22 21.55 4.59
CA PRO A 81 -15.63 20.18 4.83
C PRO A 81 -15.84 19.93 6.32
N ASN A 82 -16.75 19.03 6.68
CA ASN A 82 -16.98 18.61 8.07
C ASN A 82 -15.80 17.81 8.66
N SER A 83 -14.89 17.32 7.81
CA SER A 83 -13.76 16.46 8.18
C SER A 83 -12.53 17.22 8.71
N VAL A 84 -12.47 18.55 8.54
CA VAL A 84 -11.37 19.39 9.03
C VAL A 84 -11.86 20.67 9.73
N HIS A 85 -11.00 21.28 10.54
CA HIS A 85 -11.31 22.51 11.29
C HIS A 85 -10.96 23.82 10.55
N HIS A 86 -10.66 23.78 9.25
CA HIS A 86 -10.31 24.97 8.46
C HIS A 86 -11.10 25.00 7.14
N ILE A 87 -11.18 26.18 6.52
CA ILE A 87 -11.68 26.31 5.14
C ILE A 87 -10.60 25.80 4.19
N GLU A 88 -11.01 24.95 3.26
CA GLU A 88 -10.20 24.51 2.15
C GLU A 88 -10.27 25.57 1.04
N TYR A 89 -9.13 26.19 0.72
CA TYR A 89 -9.00 27.13 -0.40
C TYR A 89 -8.21 26.48 -1.53
N LEU A 90 -8.83 26.32 -2.69
CA LEU A 90 -8.19 25.87 -3.93
C LEU A 90 -8.05 27.07 -4.88
N SER A 91 -6.81 27.50 -5.14
CA SER A 91 -6.53 28.56 -6.12
C SER A 91 -6.47 27.98 -7.53
N SER A 92 -6.98 28.71 -8.52
CA SER A 92 -6.74 28.41 -9.93
C SER A 92 -5.26 28.60 -10.32
N GLY A 93 -4.49 29.40 -9.58
CA GLY A 93 -3.09 29.70 -9.84
C GLY A 93 -2.86 31.12 -10.36
N ILE A 94 -1.61 31.56 -10.29
CA ILE A 94 -1.20 32.93 -10.64
C ILE A 94 -1.39 33.16 -12.15
N HIS A 95 -1.96 34.30 -12.55
CA HIS A 95 -2.17 34.70 -13.94
C HIS A 95 -3.04 33.74 -14.78
N THR A 96 -3.97 33.04 -14.14
CA THR A 96 -4.94 32.17 -14.82
C THR A 96 -6.20 32.90 -15.28
N LEU A 97 -6.46 34.07 -14.72
CA LEU A 97 -7.60 34.94 -15.04
C LEU A 97 -7.09 36.28 -15.60
N GLY A 98 -7.46 36.59 -16.85
CA GLY A 98 -7.21 37.89 -17.45
C GLY A 98 -8.05 38.98 -16.78
N LEU A 99 -7.50 40.20 -16.67
CA LEU A 99 -8.25 41.35 -16.18
C LEU A 99 -8.83 42.12 -17.36
N ASN A 100 -9.94 42.82 -17.12
CA ASN A 100 -10.63 43.63 -18.11
C ASN A 100 -11.10 42.82 -19.33
N ALA A 101 -11.50 41.58 -19.07
CA ALA A 101 -12.10 40.66 -20.04
C ALA A 101 -13.13 39.79 -19.33
N TRP A 102 -14.16 39.38 -20.08
CA TRP A 102 -15.13 38.40 -19.62
C TRP A 102 -14.49 37.01 -19.58
N HIS A 103 -14.65 36.33 -18.44
CA HIS A 103 -14.24 34.96 -18.24
C HIS A 103 -15.36 34.17 -17.58
N HIS A 104 -15.54 32.92 -18.01
CA HIS A 104 -16.37 31.99 -17.29
C HIS A 104 -15.55 31.35 -16.19
N VAL A 105 -16.04 31.38 -14.96
CA VAL A 105 -15.40 30.75 -13.81
C VAL A 105 -16.32 29.73 -13.19
N ALA A 106 -15.79 28.56 -12.87
CA ALA A 106 -16.55 27.50 -12.23
C ALA A 106 -15.70 26.76 -11.21
N ALA A 107 -16.34 26.19 -10.20
CA ALA A 107 -15.72 25.22 -9.32
C ALA A 107 -16.68 24.08 -9.00
N THR A 108 -16.13 22.88 -8.89
CA THR A 108 -16.89 21.65 -8.62
C THR A 108 -16.32 20.93 -7.41
N TYR A 109 -17.18 20.33 -6.61
CA TYR A 109 -16.82 19.38 -5.56
C TYR A 109 -17.67 18.12 -5.71
N ASP A 110 -17.05 16.96 -5.93
CA ASP A 110 -17.73 15.68 -6.16
C ASP A 110 -17.86 14.82 -4.89
N GLY A 111 -17.62 15.43 -3.73
CA GLY A 111 -17.61 14.72 -2.46
C GLY A 111 -16.26 14.12 -2.11
N ASP A 112 -15.24 14.16 -3.00
CA ASP A 112 -13.85 13.72 -2.72
C ASP A 112 -12.79 14.65 -3.35
N GLN A 113 -13.14 15.44 -4.36
CA GLN A 113 -12.21 16.27 -5.09
C GLN A 113 -12.79 17.64 -5.43
N MET A 114 -12.04 18.68 -5.07
CA MET A 114 -12.29 20.05 -5.51
C MET A 114 -11.62 20.29 -6.85
N ARG A 115 -12.29 21.01 -7.76
CA ARG A 115 -11.73 21.45 -9.05
C ARG A 115 -12.13 22.89 -9.34
N VAL A 116 -11.28 23.61 -10.06
CA VAL A 116 -11.52 24.98 -10.51
C VAL A 116 -11.27 25.09 -12.00
N TYR A 117 -12.16 25.78 -12.71
CA TYR A 117 -12.12 25.97 -14.16
C TYR A 117 -12.19 27.45 -14.51
N ILE A 118 -11.43 27.84 -15.53
CA ILE A 118 -11.51 29.13 -16.20
C ILE A 118 -11.77 28.85 -17.68
N ASP A 119 -12.80 29.47 -18.26
CA ASP A 119 -13.23 29.29 -19.65
C ASP A 119 -13.39 27.80 -20.04
N GLY A 120 -13.98 27.03 -19.12
CA GLY A 120 -14.21 25.58 -19.27
C GLY A 120 -12.95 24.71 -19.22
N THR A 121 -11.79 25.29 -18.93
CA THR A 121 -10.51 24.57 -18.80
C THR A 121 -10.11 24.45 -17.34
N GLU A 122 -9.88 23.22 -16.88
CA GLU A 122 -9.41 22.95 -15.52
C GLU A 122 -8.06 23.61 -15.27
N GLN A 123 -7.99 24.43 -14.23
CA GLN A 123 -6.77 25.09 -13.78
C GLN A 123 -6.14 24.38 -12.59
N ALA A 124 -6.98 23.84 -11.70
CA ALA A 124 -6.51 23.16 -10.49
C ALA A 124 -7.49 22.08 -10.03
N ALA A 125 -6.94 21.03 -9.43
CA ALA A 125 -7.70 19.98 -8.77
C ALA A 125 -6.98 19.54 -7.49
N ARG A 126 -7.75 19.21 -6.45
CA ARG A 126 -7.22 18.73 -5.18
C ARG A 126 -8.18 17.75 -4.52
N SER A 127 -7.70 16.56 -4.20
CA SER A 127 -8.44 15.61 -3.38
C SER A 127 -8.54 16.12 -1.94
N ILE A 128 -9.76 16.13 -1.42
CA ILE A 128 -10.06 16.37 -0.01
C ILE A 128 -10.85 15.15 0.47
N ARG A 129 -10.48 14.56 1.61
CA ARG A 129 -11.11 13.31 2.07
C ARG A 129 -12.63 13.42 2.00
N ALA A 130 -13.27 12.37 1.50
CA ALA A 130 -14.69 12.45 1.26
C ALA A 130 -15.49 12.93 2.48
N SER A 131 -16.19 14.04 2.32
CA SER A 131 -16.84 14.75 3.43
C SER A 131 -17.97 15.65 2.99
N GLU A 132 -18.94 15.84 3.88
CA GLU A 132 -20.05 16.76 3.67
C GLU A 132 -19.57 18.21 3.88
N ILE A 133 -20.31 19.16 3.30
CA ILE A 133 -20.09 20.59 3.51
C ILE A 133 -20.76 21.00 4.83
N ASP A 134 -20.01 21.71 5.67
CA ASP A 134 -20.45 22.20 6.97
C ASP A 134 -21.06 23.60 6.83
N TYR A 135 -22.28 23.78 7.35
CA TYR A 135 -23.02 25.05 7.31
C TYR A 135 -23.30 25.61 8.71
N ASP A 136 -22.58 25.16 9.75
CA ASP A 136 -22.71 25.68 11.12
C ASP A 136 -21.50 26.57 11.49
N PRO A 137 -21.68 27.90 11.66
CA PRO A 137 -22.95 28.63 11.66
C PRO A 137 -23.46 28.94 10.25
N GLU A 138 -24.78 29.11 10.14
CA GLU A 138 -25.41 29.49 8.88
C GLU A 138 -25.17 30.96 8.54
N ASN A 139 -24.85 31.25 7.28
CA ASN A 139 -24.57 32.59 6.76
C ASN A 139 -25.44 32.94 5.56
N ASP A 140 -25.63 34.22 5.32
CA ASP A 140 -26.35 34.72 4.14
C ASP A 140 -25.53 34.43 2.89
N PHE A 141 -26.21 34.04 1.80
CA PHE A 141 -25.57 33.87 0.51
C PHE A 141 -25.61 35.18 -0.26
N ALA A 142 -24.49 35.57 -0.87
CA ALA A 142 -24.41 36.84 -1.59
C ALA A 142 -23.65 36.69 -2.92
N ILE A 143 -24.07 37.49 -3.91
CA ILE A 143 -23.33 37.72 -5.15
C ILE A 143 -22.57 39.04 -5.02
N GLY A 144 -21.32 39.07 -5.47
CA GLY A 144 -20.47 40.27 -5.45
C GLY A 144 -19.85 40.60 -4.09
N ARG A 145 -19.98 39.72 -3.09
CA ARG A 145 -19.40 39.92 -1.76
C ARG A 145 -19.07 38.62 -1.03
N TYR A 146 -17.93 38.62 -0.37
CA TYR A 146 -17.67 37.77 0.80
C TYR A 146 -17.97 38.58 2.05
N HIS A 147 -18.72 38.01 2.98
CA HIS A 147 -19.02 38.64 4.26
C HIS A 147 -19.04 37.62 5.39
N ASP A 148 -18.29 37.91 6.44
CA ASP A 148 -18.40 37.26 7.74
C ASP A 148 -18.58 38.32 8.85
N SER A 149 -18.62 37.87 10.11
CA SER A 149 -18.83 38.76 11.25
C SER A 149 -17.73 39.80 11.49
N HIS A 150 -16.59 39.74 10.81
CA HIS A 150 -15.44 40.62 11.00
C HIS A 150 -15.02 41.37 9.74
N SER A 151 -15.42 40.93 8.55
CA SER A 151 -14.89 41.46 7.29
C SER A 151 -15.89 41.37 6.14
N SER A 152 -15.82 42.37 5.26
CA SER A 152 -16.50 42.37 3.96
C SER A 152 -15.50 42.63 2.85
N TYR A 153 -15.50 41.78 1.82
CA TYR A 153 -14.70 41.94 0.62
C TYR A 153 -15.60 41.93 -0.60
N TYR A 154 -15.76 43.10 -1.21
CA TYR A 154 -16.66 43.36 -2.32
C TYR A 154 -15.94 43.21 -3.67
N PHE A 155 -16.70 42.77 -4.67
CA PHE A 155 -16.21 42.47 -6.01
C PHE A 155 -15.88 43.73 -6.82
N PRO A 156 -14.70 43.83 -7.46
CA PRO A 156 -14.32 44.95 -8.32
C PRO A 156 -14.57 44.67 -9.80
N GLY A 157 -15.81 44.66 -10.26
CA GLY A 157 -16.10 44.22 -11.62
C GLY A 157 -17.56 44.05 -11.97
N GLN A 158 -17.84 43.22 -12.98
CA GLN A 158 -19.19 42.85 -13.37
C GLN A 158 -19.42 41.35 -13.26
N ILE A 159 -20.65 40.94 -12.98
CA ILE A 159 -21.06 39.53 -12.88
C ILE A 159 -22.36 39.32 -13.68
N THR A 160 -22.45 38.19 -14.39
CA THR A 160 -23.66 37.71 -15.05
C THR A 160 -23.72 36.17 -14.99
N GLU A 161 -24.89 35.59 -15.26
CA GLU A 161 -25.09 34.13 -15.35
C GLU A 161 -24.61 33.32 -14.12
N VAL A 162 -24.97 33.77 -12.92
CA VAL A 162 -24.61 33.07 -11.69
C VAL A 162 -25.45 31.81 -11.55
N ARG A 163 -24.81 30.66 -11.35
CA ARG A 163 -25.46 29.36 -11.23
C ARG A 163 -24.91 28.59 -10.04
N VAL A 164 -25.81 27.88 -9.36
CA VAL A 164 -25.51 26.98 -8.25
C VAL A 164 -26.19 25.65 -8.53
N TRP A 165 -25.45 24.56 -8.41
CA TRP A 165 -25.92 23.20 -8.65
C TRP A 165 -25.61 22.31 -7.45
N SER A 166 -26.53 21.39 -7.14
CA SER A 166 -26.35 20.35 -6.12
C SER A 166 -25.59 19.12 -6.63
N ILE A 167 -25.11 19.15 -7.87
CA ILE A 167 -24.31 18.11 -8.51
C ILE A 167 -22.92 18.64 -8.86
N ALA A 168 -21.94 17.76 -8.88
CA ALA A 168 -20.61 18.05 -9.43
C ALA A 168 -20.65 17.87 -10.96
N ARG A 169 -20.76 18.97 -11.69
CA ARG A 169 -20.84 18.94 -13.15
C ARG A 169 -19.48 18.54 -13.73
N PRO A 170 -19.41 17.59 -14.68
CA PRO A 170 -18.16 17.24 -15.32
C PRO A 170 -17.65 18.42 -16.18
N GLN A 171 -16.33 18.52 -16.34
CA GLN A 171 -15.71 19.60 -17.11
C GLN A 171 -16.33 19.79 -18.51
N ALA A 172 -16.66 18.69 -19.19
CA ALA A 172 -17.25 18.73 -20.52
C ALA A 172 -18.61 19.46 -20.52
N ASP A 173 -19.43 19.25 -19.50
CA ASP A 173 -20.73 19.89 -19.38
C ASP A 173 -20.60 21.37 -19.02
N VAL A 174 -19.69 21.70 -18.07
CA VAL A 174 -19.35 23.10 -17.72
C VAL A 174 -18.92 23.85 -18.99
N LYS A 175 -18.00 23.27 -19.77
CA LYS A 175 -17.49 23.88 -21.00
C LYS A 175 -18.55 24.00 -22.09
N ALA A 176 -19.44 23.01 -22.22
CA ALA A 176 -20.46 23.00 -23.26
C ALA A 176 -21.53 24.08 -23.01
N SER A 177 -21.99 24.23 -21.76
CA SER A 177 -23.13 25.10 -21.43
C SER A 177 -22.76 26.53 -21.01
N MET A 178 -21.47 26.88 -20.93
CA MET A 178 -21.08 28.20 -20.41
C MET A 178 -21.57 29.35 -21.30
N HIS A 179 -21.81 29.12 -22.59
CA HIS A 179 -22.31 30.15 -23.52
C HIS A 179 -23.83 30.11 -23.74
N ASP A 180 -24.54 29.23 -23.03
CA ASP A 180 -25.97 29.03 -23.19
C ASP A 180 -26.70 29.67 -22.01
N ARG A 181 -27.80 30.38 -22.26
CA ARG A 181 -28.78 30.68 -21.21
C ARG A 181 -29.53 29.40 -20.85
N LEU A 182 -29.71 29.15 -19.55
CA LEU A 182 -30.37 27.94 -19.08
C LEU A 182 -31.90 28.08 -19.14
N ALA A 183 -32.60 26.94 -19.23
CA ALA A 183 -34.05 26.90 -19.16
C ALA A 183 -34.58 27.09 -17.73
N GLY A 184 -33.78 26.72 -16.72
CA GLY A 184 -34.11 26.85 -15.30
C GLY A 184 -34.70 25.59 -14.66
N ASP A 185 -35.02 24.56 -15.47
CA ASP A 185 -35.56 23.28 -15.04
C ASP A 185 -34.53 22.14 -15.12
N GLU A 186 -33.24 22.46 -15.26
CA GLU A 186 -32.18 21.46 -15.31
C GLU A 186 -32.04 20.69 -13.99
N ASP A 187 -31.88 19.37 -14.09
CA ASP A 187 -31.71 18.50 -12.94
C ASP A 187 -30.51 18.92 -12.08
N GLY A 188 -30.76 19.14 -10.79
CA GLY A 188 -29.74 19.55 -9.83
C GLY A 188 -29.44 21.05 -9.82
N LEU A 189 -30.12 21.88 -10.62
CA LEU A 189 -30.00 23.34 -10.54
C LEU A 189 -30.69 23.86 -9.27
N VAL A 190 -29.93 24.54 -8.41
CA VAL A 190 -30.37 25.07 -7.12
C VAL A 190 -30.80 26.54 -7.23
N GLY A 191 -30.07 27.31 -8.03
CA GLY A 191 -30.34 28.73 -8.26
C GLY A 191 -29.67 29.18 -9.55
N TYR A 192 -30.37 30.02 -10.31
CA TYR A 192 -29.87 30.60 -11.54
C TYR A 192 -30.29 32.06 -11.63
N TRP A 193 -29.32 32.97 -11.56
CA TRP A 193 -29.53 34.40 -11.72
C TRP A 193 -28.81 34.84 -13.00
N PRO A 194 -29.55 35.04 -14.11
CA PRO A 194 -28.96 35.56 -15.34
C PRO A 194 -28.34 36.95 -15.14
N LEU A 195 -28.88 37.74 -14.19
CA LEU A 195 -28.50 39.14 -13.96
C LEU A 195 -28.66 39.98 -15.24
N ASN A 196 -29.78 39.80 -15.93
CA ASN A 196 -30.07 40.44 -17.21
C ASN A 196 -31.28 41.39 -17.19
N GLU A 197 -31.77 41.77 -16.00
CA GLU A 197 -33.00 42.54 -15.79
C GLU A 197 -32.87 43.99 -16.28
N GLY A 198 -31.65 44.54 -16.24
CA GLY A 198 -31.30 45.87 -16.72
C GLY A 198 -31.87 47.04 -15.92
N ARG A 199 -32.66 46.78 -14.87
CA ARG A 199 -33.26 47.79 -14.00
C ARG A 199 -33.79 47.20 -12.70
N GLY A 200 -34.02 48.08 -11.73
CA GLY A 200 -34.61 47.74 -10.44
C GLY A 200 -33.61 47.06 -9.50
N ASP A 201 -34.10 46.72 -8.33
CA ASP A 201 -33.27 46.26 -7.22
C ASP A 201 -33.55 44.78 -6.87
N THR A 202 -34.18 44.03 -7.76
CA THR A 202 -34.47 42.61 -7.57
C THR A 202 -33.84 41.83 -8.70
N VAL A 203 -33.05 40.81 -8.35
CA VAL A 203 -32.55 39.82 -9.30
C VAL A 203 -33.42 38.59 -9.23
N VAL A 204 -33.78 38.06 -10.40
CA VAL A 204 -34.73 36.97 -10.52
C VAL A 204 -33.97 35.64 -10.55
N ASP A 205 -34.33 34.72 -9.66
CA ASP A 205 -33.98 33.30 -9.78
C ASP A 205 -34.87 32.68 -10.86
N HIS A 206 -34.24 32.28 -11.95
CA HIS A 206 -34.85 31.60 -13.08
C HIS A 206 -34.91 30.07 -12.86
N SER A 207 -34.39 29.56 -11.74
CA SER A 207 -34.55 28.16 -11.35
C SER A 207 -35.94 27.88 -10.76
N GLY A 208 -36.23 26.61 -10.47
CA GLY A 208 -37.46 26.21 -9.76
C GLY A 208 -37.54 26.57 -8.28
N SER A 209 -36.54 27.25 -7.69
CA SER A 209 -36.37 27.38 -6.23
C SER A 209 -36.84 28.72 -5.63
N ASP A 210 -37.32 29.68 -6.45
CA ASP A 210 -37.80 31.02 -6.03
C ASP A 210 -36.83 31.80 -5.13
N ASN A 211 -35.53 31.66 -5.38
CA ASN A 211 -34.46 32.26 -4.59
C ASN A 211 -34.13 33.71 -5.03
N GLN A 212 -35.14 34.57 -5.07
CA GLN A 212 -34.98 35.96 -5.52
C GLN A 212 -33.97 36.74 -4.66
N GLY A 213 -33.17 37.60 -5.29
CA GLY A 213 -32.16 38.41 -4.60
C GLY A 213 -32.48 39.91 -4.58
N MET A 214 -31.93 40.63 -3.60
CA MET A 214 -32.04 42.09 -3.47
C MET A 214 -30.71 42.75 -3.82
N VAL A 215 -30.71 43.70 -4.75
CA VAL A 215 -29.54 44.49 -5.13
C VAL A 215 -29.31 45.59 -4.10
N HIS A 216 -28.08 45.69 -3.61
CA HIS A 216 -27.61 46.78 -2.75
C HIS A 216 -26.53 47.56 -3.49
N GLY A 217 -26.88 48.75 -3.99
CA GLY A 217 -25.94 49.73 -4.57
C GLY A 217 -25.37 49.38 -5.96
N ALA A 218 -25.31 48.11 -6.34
CA ALA A 218 -24.81 47.68 -7.64
C ALA A 218 -25.67 48.23 -8.79
N THR A 219 -25.06 48.45 -9.96
CA THR A 219 -25.72 49.12 -11.09
C THR A 219 -25.71 48.27 -12.34
N TRP A 220 -26.75 48.40 -13.17
CA TRP A 220 -26.88 47.66 -14.42
C TRP A 220 -26.00 48.26 -15.53
N LYS A 221 -25.31 47.37 -16.28
CA LYS A 221 -24.49 47.72 -17.44
C LYS A 221 -24.91 46.89 -18.66
N ASP A 222 -25.09 47.56 -19.80
CA ASP A 222 -25.44 46.96 -21.10
C ASP A 222 -24.16 46.68 -21.91
N ASP A 223 -23.30 45.82 -21.37
CA ASP A 223 -22.02 45.40 -21.98
C ASP A 223 -21.60 43.98 -21.54
N ALA A 224 -22.58 43.16 -21.14
CA ALA A 224 -22.33 41.77 -20.79
C ALA A 224 -21.96 40.93 -22.02
N ILE A 225 -21.43 39.74 -21.75
CA ILE A 225 -21.14 38.77 -22.81
C ILE A 225 -22.44 38.34 -23.49
N HIS A 226 -22.43 38.28 -24.83
CA HIS A 226 -23.55 37.77 -25.59
C HIS A 226 -23.64 36.24 -25.47
N LEU A 227 -24.82 35.75 -25.06
CA LEU A 227 -25.09 34.33 -24.82
C LEU A 227 -26.23 33.87 -25.71
N GLN A 228 -26.13 32.63 -26.17
CA GLN A 228 -27.21 32.06 -26.96
C GLN A 228 -28.43 31.85 -26.06
N PRO A 229 -29.65 32.25 -26.48
CA PRO A 229 -30.85 31.96 -25.72
C PRO A 229 -30.98 30.44 -25.57
N ALA A 230 -31.58 30.00 -24.46
CA ALA A 230 -31.91 28.59 -24.24
C ALA A 230 -32.61 28.07 -25.49
N SER A 231 -31.97 27.17 -26.24
CA SER A 231 -32.51 26.79 -27.52
C SER A 231 -33.85 26.06 -27.27
N THR A 232 -34.93 26.58 -27.83
CA THR A 232 -36.22 25.85 -27.83
C THR A 232 -36.20 24.67 -28.80
N GLN A 233 -35.14 24.58 -29.61
CA GLN A 233 -34.96 23.62 -30.69
C GLN A 233 -33.99 22.48 -30.35
N ASP A 234 -33.17 22.64 -29.31
CA ASP A 234 -32.47 21.57 -28.62
C ASP A 234 -33.00 21.49 -27.18
N LYS A 235 -34.27 21.09 -27.01
CA LYS A 235 -34.51 20.16 -25.91
C LYS A 235 -33.54 19.03 -26.19
N PRO A 236 -32.47 18.80 -25.38
CA PRO A 236 -31.53 17.71 -25.63
C PRO A 236 -32.42 16.52 -25.88
N ASN A 237 -32.31 15.89 -27.07
CA ASN A 237 -33.24 14.84 -27.48
C ASN A 237 -33.17 13.77 -26.41
N TRP A 238 -34.05 13.87 -25.43
CA TRP A 238 -33.95 13.17 -24.16
C TRP A 238 -34.16 11.70 -24.47
N GLU A 239 -34.94 11.40 -25.52
CA GLU A 239 -35.06 10.09 -26.11
C GLU A 239 -33.71 9.62 -26.66
N SER A 240 -33.00 10.38 -27.50
CA SER A 240 -31.67 9.96 -27.99
C SER A 240 -30.63 9.82 -26.87
N ARG A 241 -30.62 10.72 -25.87
CA ARG A 241 -29.73 10.63 -24.72
C ARG A 241 -30.10 9.45 -23.82
N TYR A 242 -31.38 9.19 -23.61
CA TYR A 242 -31.89 8.06 -22.84
C TYR A 242 -31.57 6.73 -23.54
N GLN A 243 -31.77 6.66 -24.86
CA GLN A 243 -31.41 5.50 -25.68
C GLN A 243 -29.89 5.29 -25.70
N ALA A 244 -29.08 6.34 -25.78
CA ALA A 244 -27.63 6.24 -25.67
C ALA A 244 -27.19 5.77 -24.27
N LEU A 245 -27.80 6.30 -23.21
CA LEU A 245 -27.54 5.88 -21.83
C LEU A 245 -27.97 4.43 -21.59
N GLN A 246 -29.07 3.98 -22.20
CA GLN A 246 -29.52 2.58 -22.16
C GLN A 246 -28.56 1.66 -22.90
N ALA A 247 -28.06 2.07 -24.06
CA ALA A 247 -27.05 1.31 -24.79
C ALA A 247 -25.74 1.18 -23.99
N GLU A 248 -25.28 2.26 -23.36
CA GLU A 248 -24.12 2.22 -22.45
C GLU A 248 -24.39 1.36 -21.22
N LEU A 249 -25.58 1.45 -20.62
CA LEU A 249 -25.97 0.61 -19.48
C LEU A 249 -25.98 -0.88 -19.86
N ASP A 250 -26.47 -1.22 -21.04
CA ASP A 250 -26.49 -2.61 -21.52
C ASP A 250 -25.08 -3.12 -21.82
N LYS A 251 -24.20 -2.26 -22.35
CA LYS A 251 -22.78 -2.57 -22.51
C LYS A 251 -22.11 -2.84 -21.14
N VAL A 252 -22.33 -1.97 -20.16
CA VAL A 252 -21.79 -2.16 -18.80
C VAL A 252 -22.35 -3.42 -18.14
N LYS A 253 -23.63 -3.75 -18.35
CA LYS A 253 -24.21 -5.01 -17.84
C LYS A 253 -23.57 -6.24 -18.47
N ASN A 254 -23.27 -6.19 -19.77
CA ASN A 254 -22.59 -7.28 -20.47
C ASN A 254 -21.16 -7.44 -19.97
N GLU A 255 -20.40 -6.35 -19.85
CA GLU A 255 -19.05 -6.37 -19.27
C GLU A 255 -19.06 -6.92 -17.82
N LEU A 256 -20.05 -6.53 -17.01
CA LEU A 256 -20.24 -7.06 -15.67
C LEU A 256 -20.57 -8.56 -15.67
N ALA A 257 -21.35 -9.05 -16.63
CA ALA A 257 -21.66 -10.46 -16.77
C ALA A 257 -20.42 -11.28 -17.16
N GLU A 258 -19.61 -10.75 -18.08
CA GLU A 258 -18.33 -11.35 -18.48
C GLU A 258 -17.36 -11.42 -17.30
N GLN A 259 -17.20 -10.33 -16.54
CA GLN A 259 -16.37 -10.32 -15.34
C GLN A 259 -16.86 -11.31 -14.27
N LYS A 260 -18.17 -11.45 -14.09
CA LYS A 260 -18.73 -12.45 -13.17
C LYS A 260 -18.40 -13.88 -13.62
N ALA A 261 -18.49 -14.17 -14.91
CA ALA A 261 -18.11 -15.47 -15.45
C ALA A 261 -16.61 -15.75 -15.26
N GLN A 262 -15.76 -14.76 -15.53
CA GLN A 262 -14.31 -14.87 -15.30
C GLN A 262 -13.96 -15.07 -13.83
N ASN A 263 -14.63 -14.35 -12.91
CA ASN A 263 -14.46 -14.56 -11.48
C ASN A 263 -14.89 -15.95 -11.04
N GLY A 264 -15.96 -16.51 -11.62
CA GLY A 264 -16.36 -17.89 -11.38
C GLY A 264 -15.28 -18.90 -11.79
N HIS A 265 -14.70 -18.74 -12.99
CA HIS A 265 -13.61 -19.60 -13.45
C HIS A 265 -12.36 -19.50 -12.57
N LEU A 266 -11.98 -18.28 -12.15
CA LEU A 266 -10.86 -18.07 -11.24
C LEU A 266 -11.11 -18.71 -9.86
N GLN A 267 -12.35 -18.72 -9.37
CA GLN A 267 -12.69 -19.42 -8.12
C GLN A 267 -12.49 -20.92 -8.25
N GLU A 268 -12.92 -21.53 -9.37
CA GLU A 268 -12.69 -22.95 -9.64
C GLU A 268 -11.19 -23.29 -9.76
N GLU A 269 -10.39 -22.45 -10.43
CA GLU A 269 -8.93 -22.63 -10.50
C GLU A 269 -8.25 -22.53 -9.13
N VAL A 270 -8.70 -21.61 -8.28
CA VAL A 270 -8.20 -21.49 -6.90
C VAL A 270 -8.54 -22.73 -6.08
N GLU A 271 -9.76 -23.25 -6.20
CA GLU A 271 -10.19 -24.46 -5.49
C GLU A 271 -9.37 -25.69 -5.93
N GLN A 272 -9.15 -25.86 -7.24
CA GLN A 272 -8.28 -26.92 -7.78
C GLN A 272 -6.83 -26.78 -7.29
N SER A 273 -6.31 -25.56 -7.25
CA SER A 273 -4.95 -25.29 -6.75
C SER A 273 -4.81 -25.58 -5.26
N GLN A 274 -5.83 -25.27 -4.45
CA GLN A 274 -5.86 -25.60 -3.03
C GLN A 274 -5.90 -27.11 -2.79
N GLN A 275 -6.67 -27.85 -3.59
CA GLN A 275 -6.70 -29.32 -3.52
C GLN A 275 -5.34 -29.92 -3.87
N ALA A 276 -4.71 -29.47 -4.96
CA ALA A 276 -3.38 -29.92 -5.36
C ALA A 276 -2.32 -29.64 -4.27
N LEU A 277 -2.40 -28.47 -3.62
CA LEU A 277 -1.51 -28.13 -2.51
C LEU A 277 -1.70 -29.07 -1.31
N ALA A 278 -2.94 -29.42 -0.97
CA ALA A 278 -3.24 -30.36 0.13
C ALA A 278 -2.70 -31.77 -0.16
N GLU A 279 -2.81 -32.22 -1.41
CA GLU A 279 -2.23 -33.49 -1.86
C GLU A 279 -0.70 -33.47 -1.75
N GLN A 280 -0.07 -32.37 -2.20
CA GLN A 280 1.38 -32.19 -2.09
C GLN A 280 1.86 -32.14 -0.64
N GLN A 281 1.12 -31.47 0.25
CA GLN A 281 1.40 -31.44 1.69
C GLN A 281 1.38 -32.85 2.29
N THR A 282 0.38 -33.65 1.90
CA THR A 282 0.25 -35.05 2.34
C THR A 282 1.43 -35.89 1.87
N GLN A 283 1.87 -35.70 0.63
CA GLN A 283 3.04 -36.40 0.08
C GLN A 283 4.34 -36.00 0.81
N ASN A 284 4.53 -34.71 1.09
CA ASN A 284 5.70 -34.22 1.83
C ASN A 284 5.78 -34.82 3.24
N ASN A 285 4.64 -34.92 3.95
CA ASN A 285 4.61 -35.53 5.28
C ASN A 285 5.02 -37.02 5.23
N ARG A 286 4.55 -37.78 4.23
CA ARG A 286 4.96 -39.19 4.05
C ARG A 286 6.46 -39.32 3.77
N LEU A 287 6.99 -38.47 2.89
CA LEU A 287 8.42 -38.47 2.58
C LEU A 287 9.27 -38.11 3.80
N GLN A 288 8.76 -37.23 4.68
CA GLN A 288 9.43 -36.89 5.93
C GLN A 288 9.44 -38.08 6.91
N GLU A 289 8.32 -38.80 7.04
CA GLU A 289 8.26 -40.03 7.83
C GLU A 289 9.23 -41.11 7.31
N ASP A 290 9.28 -41.32 5.98
CA ASP A 290 10.20 -42.27 5.34
C ASP A 290 11.67 -41.88 5.56
N LEU A 291 11.97 -40.58 5.52
CA LEU A 291 13.31 -40.05 5.79
C LEU A 291 13.72 -40.30 7.25
N GLU A 292 12.82 -40.04 8.20
CA GLU A 292 13.07 -40.30 9.63
C GLU A 292 13.31 -41.79 9.90
N GLN A 293 12.52 -42.67 9.29
CA GLN A 293 12.73 -44.13 9.40
C GLN A 293 14.08 -44.55 8.81
N SER A 294 14.45 -44.01 7.64
CA SER A 294 15.73 -44.29 6.99
C SER A 294 16.93 -43.83 7.84
N GLN A 295 16.82 -42.67 8.49
CA GLN A 295 17.84 -42.16 9.42
C GLN A 295 18.00 -43.03 10.67
N GLN A 296 16.88 -43.53 11.22
CA GLN A 296 16.91 -44.46 12.35
C GLN A 296 17.59 -45.79 11.96
N ALA A 297 17.24 -46.34 10.80
CA ALA A 297 17.85 -47.56 10.28
C ALA A 297 19.36 -47.38 10.04
N LEU A 298 19.78 -46.26 9.47
CA LEU A 298 21.20 -45.94 9.27
C LEU A 298 21.96 -45.86 10.60
N THR A 299 21.37 -45.22 11.61
CA THR A 299 21.98 -45.10 12.95
C THR A 299 22.14 -46.48 13.61
N ALA A 300 21.15 -47.36 13.48
CA ALA A 300 21.22 -48.73 13.96
C ALA A 300 22.35 -49.52 13.27
N ALA A 301 22.44 -49.45 11.94
CA ALA A 301 23.49 -50.11 11.17
C ALA A 301 24.91 -49.60 11.54
N GLN A 302 25.06 -48.30 11.77
CA GLN A 302 26.33 -47.71 12.24
C GLN A 302 26.73 -48.23 13.63
N SER A 303 25.77 -48.39 14.54
CA SER A 303 25.99 -48.98 15.86
C SER A 303 26.45 -50.43 15.76
N GLU A 304 25.79 -51.24 14.92
CA GLU A 304 26.18 -52.62 14.66
C GLU A 304 27.59 -52.72 14.06
N CYS A 305 27.92 -51.87 13.09
CA CYS A 305 29.25 -51.81 12.49
C CYS A 305 30.33 -51.48 13.54
N THR A 306 30.05 -50.51 14.41
CA THR A 306 30.96 -50.12 15.51
C THR A 306 31.18 -51.27 16.50
N SER A 307 30.11 -52.02 16.82
CA SER A 307 30.17 -53.22 17.66
C SER A 307 31.02 -54.33 17.00
N CYS A 308 30.81 -54.57 15.70
CA CYS A 308 31.60 -55.54 14.94
C CYS A 308 33.09 -55.16 14.90
N GLN A 309 33.40 -53.88 14.67
CA GLN A 309 34.78 -53.38 14.66
C GLN A 309 35.46 -53.57 16.01
N THR A 310 34.75 -53.25 17.11
CA THR A 310 35.24 -53.50 18.48
C THR A 310 35.56 -54.98 18.71
N ARG A 311 34.71 -55.88 18.19
CA ARG A 311 34.93 -57.33 18.29
C ARG A 311 36.13 -57.80 17.46
N CYS A 312 36.33 -57.27 16.26
CA CYS A 312 37.51 -57.54 15.44
C CYS A 312 38.79 -57.08 16.14
N ASP A 313 38.79 -55.89 16.73
CA ASP A 313 39.93 -55.36 17.49
C ASP A 313 40.26 -56.23 18.71
N GLN A 314 39.24 -56.71 19.41
CA GLN A 314 39.41 -57.66 20.51
C GLN A 314 40.06 -58.97 20.05
N LEU A 315 39.57 -59.57 18.97
CA LEU A 315 40.14 -60.80 18.41
C LEU A 315 41.58 -60.59 17.95
N ASN A 316 41.90 -59.44 17.35
CA ASN A 316 43.27 -59.11 16.94
C ASN A 316 44.22 -58.99 18.14
N ARG A 317 43.75 -58.44 19.28
CA ARG A 317 44.53 -58.40 20.53
C ARG A 317 44.77 -59.81 21.08
N GLU A 318 43.74 -60.66 21.12
CA GLU A 318 43.86 -62.05 21.58
C GLU A 318 44.81 -62.86 20.69
N LEU A 319 44.71 -62.73 19.37
CA LEU A 319 45.62 -63.36 18.42
C LEU A 319 47.07 -62.93 18.65
N SER A 320 47.29 -61.65 18.93
CA SER A 320 48.63 -61.11 19.23
C SER A 320 49.21 -61.71 20.52
N GLN A 321 48.40 -61.85 21.56
CA GLN A 321 48.80 -62.50 22.81
C GLN A 321 49.12 -63.99 22.60
N ILE A 322 48.30 -64.71 21.81
CA ILE A 322 48.55 -66.11 21.46
C ILE A 322 49.87 -66.25 20.69
N LYS A 323 50.13 -65.38 19.70
CA LYS A 323 51.40 -65.36 18.96
C LYS A 323 52.59 -65.16 19.90
N GLN A 324 52.50 -64.24 20.86
CA GLN A 324 53.56 -64.02 21.84
C GLN A 324 53.82 -65.27 22.70
N ARG A 325 52.75 -65.90 23.22
CA ARG A 325 52.86 -67.15 24.00
C ARG A 325 53.47 -68.28 23.18
N LEU A 326 53.10 -68.40 21.90
CA LEU A 326 53.65 -69.41 21.00
C LEU A 326 55.17 -69.20 20.83
N THR A 327 55.62 -67.96 20.64
CA THR A 327 57.05 -67.64 20.55
C THR A 327 57.79 -68.04 21.83
N THR A 328 57.21 -67.78 23.02
CA THR A 328 57.79 -68.22 24.30
C THR A 328 57.91 -69.74 24.38
N VAL A 329 56.83 -70.47 24.04
CA VAL A 329 56.82 -71.94 24.07
C VAL A 329 57.83 -72.52 23.07
N GLN A 330 57.97 -71.91 21.88
CA GLN A 330 58.97 -72.32 20.89
C GLN A 330 60.41 -72.13 21.41
N ALA A 331 60.67 -71.04 22.13
CA ALA A 331 61.96 -70.81 22.78
C ALA A 331 62.24 -71.85 23.87
N GLU A 332 61.26 -72.12 24.74
CA GLU A 332 61.36 -73.16 25.77
C GLU A 332 61.59 -74.55 25.18
N TYR A 333 60.88 -74.90 24.10
CA TYR A 333 61.08 -76.16 23.38
C TYR A 333 62.50 -76.29 22.81
N THR A 334 63.06 -75.20 22.29
CA THR A 334 64.43 -75.17 21.75
C THR A 334 65.47 -75.41 22.86
N VAL A 335 65.25 -74.84 24.05
CA VAL A 335 66.09 -75.11 25.24
C VAL A 335 65.99 -76.60 25.63
N LEU A 336 64.78 -77.15 25.72
CA LEU A 336 64.54 -78.56 26.03
C LEU A 336 65.21 -79.51 25.01
N GLN A 337 65.15 -79.20 23.72
CA GLN A 337 65.86 -79.98 22.68
C GLN A 337 67.38 -79.97 22.89
N THR A 338 67.93 -78.83 23.29
CA THR A 338 69.37 -78.68 23.56
C THR A 338 69.77 -79.50 24.79
N GLU A 339 68.98 -79.44 25.88
CA GLU A 339 69.21 -80.25 27.08
C GLU A 339 69.07 -81.75 26.82
N TYR A 340 68.07 -82.17 26.04
CA TYR A 340 67.88 -83.56 25.64
C TYR A 340 69.09 -84.09 24.85
N SER A 341 69.58 -83.30 23.88
CA SER A 341 70.78 -83.65 23.11
C SER A 341 72.00 -83.81 24.01
N ARG A 342 72.18 -82.87 24.96
CA ARG A 342 73.26 -82.96 25.96
C ARG A 342 73.13 -84.22 26.83
N MET A 343 71.93 -84.57 27.29
CA MET A 343 71.72 -85.81 28.05
C MET A 343 72.00 -87.06 27.21
N GLN A 344 71.65 -87.07 25.91
CA GLN A 344 72.00 -88.17 25.02
C GLN A 344 73.53 -88.32 24.86
N ASP A 345 74.26 -87.21 24.77
CA ASP A 345 75.72 -87.21 24.74
C ASP A 345 76.31 -87.74 26.05
N GLU A 346 75.82 -87.25 27.20
CA GLU A 346 76.23 -87.72 28.54
C GLU A 346 75.95 -89.22 28.72
N TYR A 347 74.75 -89.68 28.33
CA TYR A 347 74.39 -91.10 28.33
C TYR A 347 75.33 -91.93 27.45
N THR A 348 75.65 -91.45 26.25
CA THR A 348 76.58 -92.11 25.33
C THR A 348 77.99 -92.20 25.94
N GLN A 349 78.48 -91.13 26.56
CA GLN A 349 79.76 -91.13 27.27
C GLN A 349 79.78 -92.11 28.44
N VAL A 350 78.73 -92.16 29.26
CA VAL A 350 78.60 -93.11 30.37
C VAL A 350 78.56 -94.54 29.86
N LYS A 351 77.78 -94.83 28.81
CA LYS A 351 77.72 -96.15 28.16
C LYS A 351 79.10 -96.57 27.62
N GLN A 352 79.85 -95.65 27.02
CA GLN A 352 81.24 -95.90 26.61
C GLN A 352 82.16 -96.16 27.80
N ARG A 353 82.09 -95.37 28.88
CA ARG A 353 82.89 -95.60 30.11
C ARG A 353 82.57 -96.96 30.73
N LEU A 354 81.30 -97.34 30.83
CA LEU A 354 80.88 -98.67 31.29
C LEU A 354 81.41 -99.79 30.40
N SER A 355 81.42 -99.62 29.07
CA SER A 355 82.02 -100.60 28.15
C SER A 355 83.53 -100.72 28.35
N ARG A 356 84.24 -99.61 28.61
CA ARG A 356 85.67 -99.62 28.97
C ARG A 356 85.94 -100.25 30.33
N PHE A 357 85.04 -100.06 31.29
CA PHE A 357 85.11 -100.72 32.60
C PHE A 357 84.89 -102.23 32.50
N ARG A 358 83.98 -102.65 31.60
CA ARG A 358 83.67 -104.06 31.34
C ARG A 358 84.75 -104.80 30.55
N ASN A 359 85.50 -104.08 29.70
CA ASN A 359 86.51 -104.66 28.79
C ASN A 359 87.96 -104.22 29.09
N GLY A 360 88.20 -103.46 30.16
CA GLY A 360 89.52 -102.95 30.56
C GLY A 360 90.10 -103.74 31.75
N PRO A 361 91.44 -103.92 31.83
CA PRO A 361 92.07 -104.74 32.86
C PRO A 361 91.94 -104.11 34.25
N MET A 362 91.34 -104.86 35.18
CA MET A 362 91.18 -104.50 36.59
C MET A 362 92.54 -104.63 37.32
N ILE A 363 93.30 -103.53 37.41
CA ILE A 363 94.52 -103.48 38.25
C ILE A 363 94.15 -102.86 39.61
N LEU A 364 93.83 -103.73 40.58
CA LEU A 364 93.85 -103.38 41.99
C LEU A 364 95.31 -103.18 42.45
N LYS A 365 95.65 -101.98 42.91
CA LYS A 365 96.84 -101.75 43.76
C LYS A 365 96.43 -101.07 45.06
N LEU A 366 96.43 -101.86 46.12
CA LEU A 366 96.44 -101.41 47.51
C LEU A 366 97.77 -100.70 47.84
N ARG A 367 97.71 -99.52 48.45
CA ARG A 367 98.78 -99.00 49.33
C ARG A 367 98.16 -98.24 50.51
N LYS A 368 98.44 -98.73 51.73
CA LYS A 368 98.30 -98.01 53.01
C LYS A 368 99.54 -97.15 53.26
N ASN A 369 99.36 -96.04 53.99
CA ASN A 369 100.30 -95.25 54.85
C ASN A 369 99.79 -93.78 54.88
N TYR A 370 99.86 -92.92 55.92
CA TYR A 370 100.05 -92.95 57.39
C TYR A 370 99.49 -91.58 57.90
N TYR A 371 99.21 -91.45 59.21
CA TYR A 371 98.52 -90.32 59.88
C TYR A 371 99.34 -89.01 60.04
N SER A 372 98.65 -87.87 60.18
CA SER A 372 98.98 -86.82 61.18
C SER A 372 97.76 -85.98 61.58
N VAL A 373 97.53 -85.87 62.89
CA VAL A 373 96.54 -85.03 63.59
C VAL A 373 97.11 -83.62 63.81
N THR A 374 96.31 -82.53 63.76
CA THR A 374 96.22 -81.41 64.76
C THR A 374 95.18 -80.31 64.38
N TYR A 375 94.16 -80.20 65.24
CA TYR A 375 93.33 -79.12 65.84
C TYR A 375 93.33 -77.60 65.42
N ILE A 376 92.12 -76.97 65.59
CA ILE A 376 91.70 -75.58 66.00
C ILE A 376 90.82 -74.75 65.01
N ARG A 377 89.48 -74.80 65.26
CA ARG A 377 88.44 -73.74 65.52
C ARG A 377 88.25 -72.42 64.67
N PRO A 378 87.08 -71.73 64.77
CA PRO A 378 86.32 -71.11 63.65
C PRO A 378 86.09 -69.57 63.76
N ARG A 379 85.38 -68.95 62.79
CA ARG A 379 84.48 -67.76 62.96
C ARG A 379 83.79 -67.39 61.61
N SER A 380 82.45 -67.34 61.56
CA SER A 380 81.55 -66.15 61.48
C SER A 380 81.86 -65.19 60.32
N GLN A 381 80.92 -64.69 59.51
CA GLN A 381 79.51 -64.38 59.73
C GLN A 381 78.77 -64.42 58.38
#